data_AF-A0A0L1IU52-F1
#
_entry.id   AF-A0A0L1IU52-F1
#
_cell.length_a   1.000
_cell.length_b   1.000
_cell.length_c   1.000
_cell.angle_alpha   90.00
_cell.angle_beta   90.00
_cell.angle_gamma   90.00
#
_symmetry.space_group_name_H-M   'P 1'
#
loop_
_entity.id
_entity.type
_entity.pdbx_description
1 polymer ?
#
loop_
_entity_poly.entity_id
_entity_poly.type
_entity_poly.pdbx_seq_one_letter_code
_entity_poly.pdbx_strand_id
1 'polypeptide(L)'
;LHDVTATYPTGPLRLNPADIPGYEPTQEAPAEPLEAYGWFRRSNTASPPEYLGLEEGLAAVAKVMSEEGPFDGVIGFSQGAAMAAMVVSLLEPGRKEAFERFLDASVASEGKAEADAVVSGVPFPKAFEGLSHPPFKFALCYSGFRSPGARYRGFYESPALQTPILHVLGSLDAVVEESRSRALVEACAGDPEKEGKVVWHPGGHFLPSQRPYLDAAVRFIREQLEGGNKKDAEEEDVNDMDLPF
;
A
#
# COMPACT_ATOMS: atom_id res chain seq x y z
N LEU A 1 16.82 10.57 21.53
CA LEU A 1 15.37 10.49 21.24
C LEU A 1 15.20 11.02 19.84
N HIS A 2 14.62 10.27 18.91
CA HIS A 2 14.27 10.81 17.60
C HIS A 2 13.07 11.75 17.75
N ASP A 3 13.07 12.86 17.03
CA ASP A 3 11.90 13.73 16.93
C ASP A 3 10.96 13.17 15.85
N VAL A 4 9.66 13.18 16.09
CA VAL A 4 8.66 12.56 15.19
C VAL A 4 7.65 13.61 14.78
N THR A 5 7.62 13.91 13.48
CA THR A 5 6.62 14.78 12.85
C THR A 5 5.80 13.94 11.87
N ALA A 6 4.48 14.14 11.85
CA ALA A 6 3.56 13.40 10.98
C ALA A 6 2.66 14.37 10.21
N THR A 7 2.47 14.08 8.92
CA THR A 7 1.54 14.78 8.03
C THR A 7 0.41 13.81 7.64
N TYR A 8 -0.83 14.28 7.72
CA TYR A 8 -2.05 13.49 7.44
C TYR A 8 -2.81 14.06 6.25
N PRO A 9 -2.37 13.77 5.01
CA PRO A 9 -3.03 14.29 3.83
C PRO A 9 -4.41 13.62 3.64
N THR A 10 -5.38 14.41 3.19
CA THR A 10 -6.72 13.92 2.85
C THR A 10 -6.78 13.55 1.37
N GLY A 11 -7.42 12.42 1.05
CA GLY A 11 -7.63 12.00 -0.34
C GLY A 11 -8.45 13.05 -1.13
N PRO A 12 -8.13 13.30 -2.41
CA PRO A 12 -8.77 14.38 -3.16
C PRO A 12 -10.19 14.03 -3.64
N LEU A 13 -10.57 12.74 -3.61
CA LEU A 13 -11.83 12.29 -4.17
C LEU A 13 -12.87 12.15 -3.07
N ARG A 14 -13.89 12.99 -3.08
CA ARG A 14 -15.09 12.72 -2.29
C ARG A 14 -15.73 11.42 -2.76
N LEU A 15 -16.07 10.56 -1.80
CA LEU A 15 -16.67 9.25 -2.03
C LEU A 15 -18.19 9.35 -1.84
N ASN A 16 -18.92 8.63 -2.69
CA ASN A 16 -20.30 8.29 -2.42
C ASN A 16 -20.34 7.08 -1.49
N PRO A 17 -21.44 6.85 -0.76
CA PRO A 17 -21.58 5.65 0.06
C PRO A 17 -21.37 4.35 -0.75
N ALA A 18 -21.82 4.31 -2.00
CA ALA A 18 -21.61 3.17 -2.91
C ALA A 18 -20.14 2.91 -3.30
N ASP A 19 -19.24 3.88 -3.09
CA ASP A 19 -17.80 3.71 -3.33
C ASP A 19 -17.09 3.04 -2.14
N ILE A 20 -17.76 2.92 -0.98
CA ILE A 20 -17.18 2.36 0.25
C ILE A 20 -17.35 0.83 0.27
N PRO A 21 -16.26 0.06 0.40
CA PRO A 21 -16.35 -1.40 0.52
C PRO A 21 -17.25 -1.84 1.68
N GLY A 22 -18.17 -2.76 1.42
CA GLY A 22 -19.11 -3.26 2.44
C GLY A 22 -20.30 -2.37 2.73
N TYR A 23 -20.51 -1.28 1.99
CA TYR A 23 -21.72 -0.46 2.12
C TYR A 23 -22.97 -1.20 1.59
N GLU A 24 -23.95 -1.39 2.46
CA GLU A 24 -25.30 -1.81 2.08
C GLU A 24 -26.24 -0.59 2.03
N PRO A 25 -26.99 -0.38 0.93
CA PRO A 25 -27.91 0.75 0.83
C PRO A 25 -28.99 0.70 1.92
N THR A 26 -29.04 1.72 2.79
CA THR A 26 -30.15 1.93 3.71
C THR A 26 -31.32 2.61 2.97
N GLN A 27 -32.57 2.30 3.36
CA GLN A 27 -33.76 2.98 2.80
C GLN A 27 -33.82 4.48 3.14
N GLU A 28 -33.09 4.91 4.15
CA GLU A 28 -32.95 6.31 4.54
C GLU A 28 -31.64 6.89 3.98
N ALA A 29 -31.74 7.99 3.24
CA ALA A 29 -30.58 8.78 2.84
C ALA A 29 -30.04 9.52 4.07
N PRO A 30 -28.71 9.54 4.31
CA PRO A 30 -28.15 10.24 5.44
C PRO A 30 -28.48 11.75 5.37
N ALA A 31 -28.84 12.33 6.52
CA ALA A 31 -29.26 13.72 6.65
C ALA A 31 -28.15 14.73 6.28
N GLU A 32 -26.88 14.31 6.38
CA GLU A 32 -25.72 15.07 5.94
C GLU A 32 -24.87 14.23 4.96
N PRO A 33 -24.28 14.87 3.94
CA PRO A 33 -23.47 14.16 2.96
C PRO A 33 -22.17 13.67 3.60
N LEU A 34 -21.94 12.35 3.55
CA LEU A 34 -20.79 11.69 4.16
C LEU A 34 -19.47 12.41 3.82
N GLU A 35 -18.68 12.75 4.84
CA GLU A 35 -17.32 13.30 4.68
C GLU A 35 -16.31 12.15 4.51
N ALA A 36 -16.54 11.29 3.53
CA ALA A 36 -15.60 10.24 3.14
C ALA A 36 -14.80 10.69 1.92
N TYR A 37 -13.49 10.50 2.01
CA TYR A 37 -12.54 10.81 0.97
C TYR A 37 -11.68 9.60 0.64
N GLY A 38 -11.31 9.45 -0.63
CA GLY A 38 -10.49 8.36 -1.12
C GLY A 38 -9.38 8.86 -2.03
N TRP A 39 -8.43 7.95 -2.26
CA TRP A 39 -7.28 8.15 -3.14
C TRP A 39 -7.61 7.80 -4.59
N PHE A 40 -8.52 6.85 -4.80
CA PHE A 40 -9.04 6.42 -6.09
C PHE A 40 -10.37 5.69 -5.89
N ARG A 41 -11.17 5.54 -6.94
CA ARG A 41 -12.39 4.69 -6.92
C ARG A 41 -12.17 3.46 -7.78
N ARG A 42 -12.59 2.29 -7.29
CA ARG A 42 -12.49 1.04 -8.07
C ARG A 42 -13.71 0.91 -9.00
N SER A 43 -13.47 0.92 -10.29
CA SER A 43 -14.44 0.54 -11.30
C SER A 43 -14.45 -0.98 -11.48
N ASN A 44 -15.60 -1.59 -11.21
CA ASN A 44 -15.84 -3.02 -11.40
C ASN A 44 -16.44 -3.35 -12.78
N THR A 45 -16.73 -2.34 -13.60
CA THR A 45 -17.27 -2.54 -14.96
C THR A 45 -16.17 -2.79 -15.99
N ALA A 46 -14.91 -2.48 -15.63
CA ALA A 46 -13.73 -2.80 -16.42
C ALA A 46 -13.12 -4.14 -15.98
N SER A 47 -12.61 -4.90 -16.95
CA SER A 47 -11.88 -6.16 -16.73
C SER A 47 -10.51 -6.08 -17.44
N PRO A 48 -9.37 -5.99 -16.73
CA PRO A 48 -9.24 -5.97 -15.27
C PRO A 48 -9.80 -4.66 -14.65
N PRO A 49 -10.06 -4.62 -13.33
CA PRO A 49 -10.60 -3.44 -12.66
C PRO A 49 -9.74 -2.18 -12.84
N GLU A 50 -10.39 -1.03 -12.93
CA GLU A 50 -9.74 0.27 -13.15
C GLU A 50 -9.88 1.18 -11.92
N TYR A 51 -8.87 2.00 -11.64
CA TYR A 51 -8.82 2.94 -10.53
C TYR A 51 -9.03 4.34 -11.06
N LEU A 52 -10.29 4.78 -11.01
CA LEU A 52 -10.70 6.10 -11.44
C LEU A 52 -10.19 7.14 -10.43
N GLY A 53 -9.57 8.20 -10.94
CA GLY A 53 -9.05 9.28 -10.09
C GLY A 53 -7.65 9.00 -9.50
N LEU A 54 -6.97 7.93 -9.93
CA LEU A 54 -5.65 7.56 -9.39
C LEU A 54 -4.59 8.64 -9.65
N GLU A 55 -4.62 9.28 -10.82
CA GLU A 55 -3.66 10.36 -11.15
C GLU A 55 -3.84 11.56 -10.21
N GLU A 56 -5.08 11.92 -9.88
CA GLU A 56 -5.41 12.97 -8.93
C GLU A 56 -4.96 12.60 -7.52
N GLY A 57 -5.18 11.35 -7.09
CA GLY A 57 -4.70 10.83 -5.81
C GLY A 57 -3.18 10.91 -5.69
N LEU A 58 -2.46 10.45 -6.71
CA LEU A 58 -1.00 10.52 -6.79
C LEU A 58 -0.51 11.97 -6.80
N ALA A 59 -1.16 12.86 -7.55
CA ALA A 59 -0.82 14.28 -7.59
C ALA A 59 -1.01 14.97 -6.24
N ALA A 60 -2.06 14.61 -5.47
CA ALA A 60 -2.27 15.13 -4.13
C ALA A 60 -1.14 14.71 -3.17
N VAL A 61 -0.69 13.46 -3.24
CA VAL A 61 0.46 12.99 -2.43
C VAL A 61 1.76 13.67 -2.85
N ALA A 62 2.04 13.75 -4.16
CA ALA A 62 3.23 14.41 -4.69
C ALA A 62 3.32 15.88 -4.26
N LYS A 63 2.18 16.59 -4.24
CA LYS A 63 2.11 17.98 -3.76
C LYS A 63 2.54 18.08 -2.29
N VAL A 64 1.98 17.26 -1.41
CA VAL A 64 2.33 17.22 0.02
C VAL A 64 3.82 16.91 0.20
N MET A 65 4.34 15.94 -0.55
CA MET A 65 5.76 15.58 -0.53
C MET A 65 6.67 16.73 -0.97
N SER A 66 6.24 17.54 -1.93
CA SER A 66 7.00 18.72 -2.38
C SER A 66 6.97 19.89 -1.39
N GLU A 67 5.88 20.05 -0.65
CA GLU A 67 5.65 21.20 0.24
C GLU A 67 6.20 20.95 1.65
N GLU A 68 6.15 19.71 2.11
CA GLU A 68 6.45 19.33 3.51
C GLU A 68 7.59 18.32 3.64
N GLY A 69 8.07 17.76 2.53
CA GLY A 69 9.18 16.80 2.54
C GLY A 69 10.56 17.42 2.82
N PRO A 70 11.61 16.58 2.89
CA PRO A 70 11.57 15.13 2.69
C PRO A 70 11.01 14.37 3.88
N PHE A 71 10.34 13.25 3.60
CA PHE A 71 9.78 12.31 4.55
C PHE A 71 10.65 11.04 4.62
N ASP A 72 10.88 10.52 5.81
CA ASP A 72 11.65 9.28 6.00
C ASP A 72 10.86 8.03 5.62
N GLY A 73 9.53 8.04 5.79
CA GLY A 73 8.68 6.89 5.50
C GLY A 73 7.22 7.26 5.34
N VAL A 74 6.43 6.27 4.96
CA VAL A 74 4.98 6.43 4.70
C VAL A 74 4.18 5.33 5.41
N ILE A 75 3.03 5.69 5.96
CA ILE A 75 2.13 4.76 6.65
C ILE A 75 0.76 4.84 5.99
N GLY A 76 0.17 3.70 5.66
CA GLY A 76 -1.15 3.63 5.07
C GLY A 76 -2.00 2.50 5.64
N PHE A 77 -3.32 2.66 5.55
CA PHE A 77 -4.31 1.63 5.85
C PHE A 77 -5.20 1.37 4.63
N SER A 78 -5.48 0.11 4.33
CA SER A 78 -6.40 -0.29 3.25
C SER A 78 -6.05 0.35 1.91
N GLN A 79 -6.95 1.15 1.33
CA GLN A 79 -6.69 1.94 0.13
C GLN A 79 -5.48 2.88 0.29
N GLY A 80 -5.28 3.47 1.47
CA GLY A 80 -4.10 4.28 1.80
C GLY A 80 -2.81 3.46 1.85
N ALA A 81 -2.87 2.18 2.24
CA ALA A 81 -1.70 1.29 2.19
C ALA A 81 -1.34 0.91 0.75
N ALA A 82 -2.34 0.65 -0.11
CA ALA A 82 -2.11 0.43 -1.53
C ALA A 82 -1.50 1.68 -2.20
N MET A 83 -2.00 2.88 -1.85
CA MET A 83 -1.42 4.15 -2.29
C MET A 83 0.02 4.33 -1.77
N ALA A 84 0.28 4.05 -0.49
CA ALA A 84 1.61 4.13 0.10
C ALA A 84 2.64 3.26 -0.66
N ALA A 85 2.28 2.01 -0.98
CA ALA A 85 3.13 1.12 -1.77
C ALA A 85 3.37 1.62 -3.21
N MET A 86 2.37 2.24 -3.85
CA MET A 86 2.56 2.90 -5.14
C MET A 86 3.52 4.08 -5.04
N VAL A 87 3.41 4.91 -4.00
CA VAL A 87 4.28 6.08 -3.83
C VAL A 87 5.72 5.63 -3.53
N VAL A 88 5.89 4.59 -2.69
CA VAL A 88 7.18 3.92 -2.51
C VAL A 88 7.79 3.54 -3.86
N SER A 89 7.04 2.81 -4.67
CA SER A 89 7.45 2.37 -6.00
C SER A 89 7.96 3.51 -6.88
N LEU A 90 7.22 4.63 -6.93
CA LEU A 90 7.49 5.77 -7.79
C LEU A 90 8.78 6.52 -7.45
N LEU A 91 9.26 6.40 -6.21
CA LEU A 91 10.52 7.02 -5.77
C LEU A 91 11.74 6.12 -6.03
N GLU A 92 11.54 4.85 -6.38
CA GLU A 92 12.63 3.91 -6.59
C GLU A 92 13.34 4.10 -7.94
N PRO A 93 14.65 3.85 -8.00
CA PRO A 93 15.38 3.85 -9.26
C PRO A 93 14.87 2.73 -10.19
N GLY A 94 14.89 2.97 -11.50
CA GLY A 94 14.42 2.00 -12.50
C GLY A 94 12.90 1.98 -12.70
N ARG A 95 12.14 2.78 -11.93
CA ARG A 95 10.68 2.74 -12.01
C ARG A 95 10.12 3.33 -13.31
N LYS A 96 10.75 4.35 -13.89
CA LYS A 96 10.29 4.93 -15.16
C LYS A 96 10.37 3.92 -16.31
N GLU A 97 11.45 3.17 -16.34
CA GLU A 97 11.71 2.09 -17.30
C GLU A 97 10.71 0.95 -17.14
N ALA A 98 10.33 0.61 -15.90
CA ALA A 98 9.29 -0.36 -15.62
C ALA A 98 7.94 0.07 -16.21
N PHE A 99 7.53 1.33 -15.99
CA PHE A 99 6.29 1.86 -16.55
C PHE A 99 6.31 1.87 -18.07
N GLU A 100 7.41 2.31 -18.69
CA GLU A 100 7.58 2.31 -20.15
C GLU A 100 7.47 0.89 -20.73
N ARG A 101 8.09 -0.10 -20.08
CA ARG A 101 7.99 -1.51 -20.47
C ARG A 101 6.54 -2.00 -20.49
N PHE A 102 5.74 -1.62 -19.51
CA PHE A 102 4.34 -2.07 -19.42
C PHE A 102 3.37 -1.23 -20.24
N LEU A 103 3.81 -0.21 -20.97
CA LEU A 103 2.94 0.46 -21.97
C LEU A 103 2.62 -0.47 -23.15
N ASP A 104 3.47 -1.48 -23.42
CA ASP A 104 3.13 -2.55 -24.35
C ASP A 104 2.06 -3.47 -23.75
N ALA A 105 0.87 -3.49 -24.37
CA ALA A 105 -0.27 -4.27 -23.89
C ALA A 105 -0.03 -5.78 -23.88
N SER A 106 0.81 -6.31 -24.79
CA SER A 106 1.19 -7.72 -24.80
C SER A 106 2.06 -8.07 -23.60
N VAL A 107 2.97 -7.18 -23.21
CA VAL A 107 3.84 -7.34 -22.04
C VAL A 107 3.02 -7.18 -20.76
N ALA A 108 2.21 -6.12 -20.65
CA ALA A 108 1.37 -5.88 -19.47
C ALA A 108 0.37 -6.99 -19.21
N SER A 109 -0.24 -7.53 -20.27
CA SER A 109 -1.26 -8.57 -20.17
C SER A 109 -0.70 -10.00 -20.19
N GLU A 110 0.62 -10.17 -20.13
CA GLU A 110 1.23 -11.48 -19.95
C GLU A 110 0.75 -12.11 -18.63
N GLY A 111 0.26 -13.35 -18.69
CA GLY A 111 -0.29 -14.04 -17.52
C GLY A 111 -1.62 -13.50 -17.00
N LYS A 112 -2.33 -12.66 -17.77
CA LYS A 112 -3.67 -12.16 -17.38
C LYS A 112 -4.65 -13.31 -17.10
N ALA A 113 -5.65 -13.06 -16.26
CA ALA A 113 -6.77 -13.99 -16.13
C ALA A 113 -7.51 -14.13 -17.47
N GLU A 114 -8.14 -15.28 -17.71
CA GLU A 114 -8.87 -15.55 -18.96
C GLU A 114 -9.96 -14.49 -19.22
N ALA A 115 -10.67 -14.08 -18.16
CA ALA A 115 -11.74 -13.09 -18.18
C ALA A 115 -11.26 -11.62 -18.34
N ASP A 116 -9.97 -11.34 -18.18
CA ASP A 116 -9.43 -9.98 -18.31
C ASP A 116 -9.29 -9.59 -19.79
N ALA A 117 -9.52 -8.33 -20.15
CA ALA A 117 -9.17 -7.84 -21.48
C ALA A 117 -7.64 -7.65 -21.59
N VAL A 118 -7.11 -7.69 -22.82
CA VAL A 118 -5.74 -7.26 -23.10
C VAL A 118 -5.70 -5.74 -23.03
N VAL A 119 -4.92 -5.20 -22.09
CA VAL A 119 -4.80 -3.77 -21.82
C VAL A 119 -3.33 -3.38 -21.63
N SER A 120 -2.99 -2.13 -21.93
CA SER A 120 -1.70 -1.56 -21.57
C SER A 120 -1.64 -1.22 -20.08
N GLY A 121 -0.42 -1.04 -19.58
CA GLY A 121 -0.14 -0.36 -18.33
C GLY A 121 -0.58 1.11 -18.36
N VAL A 122 -0.64 1.71 -17.18
CA VAL A 122 -0.75 3.17 -17.04
C VAL A 122 0.61 3.84 -17.28
N PRO A 123 0.65 5.08 -17.80
CA PRO A 123 1.91 5.83 -17.93
C PRO A 123 2.49 6.21 -16.57
N PHE A 124 3.78 6.54 -16.54
CA PHE A 124 4.42 7.07 -15.33
C PHE A 124 3.71 8.35 -14.89
N PRO A 125 3.34 8.50 -13.60
CA PRO A 125 2.58 9.65 -13.13
C PRO A 125 3.36 10.96 -13.28
N LYS A 126 2.81 11.91 -14.05
CA LYS A 126 3.46 13.20 -14.32
C LYS A 126 3.79 13.99 -13.06
N ALA A 127 2.98 13.90 -12.01
CA ALA A 127 3.22 14.59 -10.75
C ALA A 127 4.51 14.10 -10.03
N PHE A 128 5.00 12.91 -10.37
CA PHE A 128 6.26 12.36 -9.87
C PHE A 128 7.43 12.61 -10.82
N GLU A 129 7.19 13.16 -12.02
CA GLU A 129 8.27 13.59 -12.92
C GLU A 129 8.97 14.82 -12.35
N GLY A 130 10.17 14.62 -11.81
CA GLY A 130 10.97 15.72 -11.26
C GLY A 130 10.64 16.06 -9.81
N LEU A 131 9.81 15.26 -9.13
CA LEU A 131 9.64 15.35 -7.68
C LEU A 131 10.99 15.11 -7.00
N SER A 132 11.46 16.09 -6.23
CA SER A 132 12.74 16.01 -5.52
C SER A 132 12.52 15.39 -4.15
N HIS A 133 12.51 14.06 -4.10
CA HIS A 133 12.39 13.28 -2.87
C HIS A 133 13.20 11.99 -3.00
N PRO A 134 14.06 11.62 -2.02
CA PRO A 134 14.78 10.34 -2.07
C PRO A 134 13.79 9.17 -1.92
N PRO A 135 14.17 7.92 -2.26
CA PRO A 135 13.38 6.75 -1.85
C PRO A 135 13.08 6.78 -0.35
N PHE A 136 11.87 6.38 0.04
CA PHE A 136 11.55 6.22 1.45
C PHE A 136 12.48 5.18 2.09
N LYS A 137 12.83 5.41 3.35
CA LYS A 137 13.58 4.45 4.17
C LYS A 137 12.69 3.27 4.57
N PHE A 138 11.39 3.49 4.73
CA PHE A 138 10.43 2.44 5.08
C PHE A 138 9.00 2.78 4.67
N ALA A 139 8.13 1.77 4.63
CA ALA A 139 6.69 1.94 4.66
C ALA A 139 6.00 0.96 5.61
N LEU A 140 4.84 1.36 6.16
CA LEU A 140 3.95 0.47 6.91
C LEU A 140 2.61 0.38 6.16
N CYS A 141 2.22 -0.85 5.82
CA CYS A 141 1.00 -1.15 5.10
C CYS A 141 0.06 -1.98 5.97
N TYR A 142 -0.93 -1.34 6.58
CA TYR A 142 -2.00 -2.00 7.34
C TYR A 142 -3.13 -2.41 6.38
N SER A 143 -3.49 -3.70 6.34
CA SER A 143 -4.48 -4.24 5.38
C SER A 143 -4.26 -3.76 3.93
N GLY A 144 -3.00 -3.61 3.53
CA GLY A 144 -2.63 -3.14 2.18
C GLY A 144 -2.72 -4.25 1.14
N PHE A 145 -2.91 -3.85 -0.11
CA PHE A 145 -3.07 -4.79 -1.22
C PHE A 145 -2.35 -4.32 -2.48
N ARG A 146 -2.03 -5.29 -3.35
CA ARG A 146 -1.53 -5.01 -4.70
C ARG A 146 -2.70 -4.60 -5.58
N SER A 147 -2.46 -3.62 -6.45
CA SER A 147 -3.47 -3.15 -7.40
C SER A 147 -3.69 -4.17 -8.52
N PRO A 148 -4.94 -4.38 -8.97
CA PRO A 148 -5.30 -5.56 -9.73
C PRO A 148 -4.95 -5.46 -11.21
N GLY A 149 -4.45 -6.56 -11.77
CA GLY A 149 -4.35 -6.76 -13.20
C GLY A 149 -3.27 -5.95 -13.91
N ALA A 150 -3.28 -6.07 -15.24
CA ALA A 150 -2.22 -5.62 -16.13
C ALA A 150 -1.88 -4.12 -16.03
N ARG A 151 -2.87 -3.27 -15.72
CA ARG A 151 -2.72 -1.80 -15.72
C ARG A 151 -1.65 -1.29 -14.75
N TYR A 152 -1.47 -1.97 -13.61
CA TYR A 152 -0.66 -1.46 -12.50
C TYR A 152 0.67 -2.20 -12.32
N ARG A 153 1.06 -3.08 -13.25
CA ARG A 153 2.30 -3.88 -13.11
C ARG A 153 3.55 -3.01 -12.99
N GLY A 154 3.58 -1.85 -13.63
CA GLY A 154 4.69 -0.88 -13.53
C GLY A 154 5.02 -0.45 -12.10
N PHE A 155 4.05 -0.47 -11.18
CA PHE A 155 4.28 -0.16 -9.77
C PHE A 155 5.00 -1.29 -9.01
N TYR A 156 4.99 -2.52 -9.48
CA TYR A 156 5.34 -3.67 -8.64
C TYR A 156 6.42 -4.56 -9.26
N GLU A 157 6.64 -4.45 -10.56
CA GLU A 157 7.47 -5.39 -11.31
C GLU A 157 8.59 -4.70 -12.08
N SER A 158 9.67 -5.43 -12.33
CA SER A 158 10.80 -5.02 -13.17
C SER A 158 11.36 -3.61 -12.82
N PRO A 159 11.69 -3.31 -11.55
CA PRO A 159 12.00 -4.28 -10.48
C PRO A 159 10.91 -4.44 -9.40
N ALA A 160 11.11 -5.43 -8.52
CA ALA A 160 10.38 -5.56 -7.25
C ALA A 160 10.60 -4.33 -6.36
N LEU A 161 9.71 -4.09 -5.40
CA LEU A 161 9.83 -3.00 -4.43
C LEU A 161 11.04 -3.22 -3.53
N GLN A 162 11.97 -2.27 -3.53
CA GLN A 162 13.24 -2.32 -2.79
C GLN A 162 13.13 -1.67 -1.41
N THR A 163 12.32 -0.62 -1.26
CA THR A 163 12.09 -0.01 0.06
C THR A 163 11.44 -1.04 1.00
N PRO A 164 11.96 -1.22 2.22
CA PRO A 164 11.37 -2.12 3.20
C PRO A 164 9.93 -1.73 3.56
N ILE A 165 9.00 -2.68 3.44
CA ILE A 165 7.59 -2.52 3.81
C ILE A 165 7.27 -3.50 4.94
N LEU A 166 6.72 -3.00 6.06
CA LEU A 166 6.07 -3.83 7.07
C LEU A 166 4.60 -3.99 6.71
N HIS A 167 4.17 -5.24 6.52
CA HIS A 167 2.79 -5.59 6.26
C HIS A 167 2.11 -6.01 7.56
N VAL A 168 1.02 -5.34 7.93
CA VAL A 168 0.21 -5.70 9.10
C VAL A 168 -1.15 -6.16 8.60
N LEU A 169 -1.45 -7.45 8.75
CA LEU A 169 -2.57 -8.11 8.07
C LEU A 169 -3.49 -8.81 9.07
N GLY A 170 -4.80 -8.65 8.88
CA GLY A 170 -5.83 -9.33 9.66
C GLY A 170 -6.15 -10.70 9.06
N SER A 171 -6.09 -11.75 9.87
CA SER A 171 -6.42 -13.11 9.41
C SER A 171 -7.93 -13.32 9.15
N LEU A 172 -8.78 -12.41 9.62
CA LEU A 172 -10.23 -12.42 9.40
C LEU A 172 -10.68 -11.22 8.54
N ASP A 173 -9.77 -10.63 7.75
CA ASP A 173 -10.09 -9.49 6.89
C ASP A 173 -11.02 -9.91 5.73
N ALA A 174 -12.29 -9.55 5.86
CA ALA A 174 -13.31 -9.82 4.84
C ALA A 174 -13.45 -8.72 3.78
N VAL A 175 -12.72 -7.61 3.92
CA VAL A 175 -12.79 -6.46 3.00
C VAL A 175 -11.71 -6.56 1.94
N VAL A 176 -10.50 -6.91 2.36
CA VAL A 176 -9.36 -7.15 1.47
C VAL A 176 -9.05 -8.63 1.51
N GLU A 177 -9.38 -9.32 0.42
CA GLU A 177 -9.03 -10.73 0.25
C GLU A 177 -7.53 -10.97 0.45
N GLU A 178 -7.20 -12.01 1.22
CA GLU A 178 -5.83 -12.37 1.59
C GLU A 178 -4.89 -12.46 0.37
N SER A 179 -5.37 -13.01 -0.74
CA SER A 179 -4.59 -13.16 -1.98
C SER A 179 -4.06 -11.82 -2.51
N ARG A 180 -4.82 -10.73 -2.33
CA ARG A 180 -4.43 -9.39 -2.77
C ARG A 180 -3.39 -8.77 -1.86
N SER A 181 -3.46 -9.06 -0.57
CA SER A 181 -2.46 -8.66 0.43
C SER A 181 -1.16 -9.43 0.21
N ARG A 182 -1.23 -10.75 0.03
CA ARG A 182 -0.07 -11.60 -0.30
C ARG A 182 0.60 -11.18 -1.61
N ALA A 183 -0.17 -10.84 -2.64
CA ALA A 183 0.39 -10.33 -3.88
C ALA A 183 1.20 -9.03 -3.69
N LEU A 184 0.91 -8.22 -2.66
CA LEU A 184 1.73 -7.06 -2.32
C LEU A 184 3.01 -7.46 -1.60
N VAL A 185 2.93 -8.43 -0.68
CA VAL A 185 4.09 -9.01 0.00
C VAL A 185 5.07 -9.59 -1.03
N GLU A 186 4.56 -10.37 -1.97
CA GLU A 186 5.34 -11.00 -3.05
C GLU A 186 5.94 -10.00 -4.05
N ALA A 187 5.40 -8.78 -4.13
CA ALA A 187 5.97 -7.71 -4.95
C ALA A 187 7.18 -7.03 -4.31
N CYS A 188 7.43 -7.26 -3.03
CA CYS A 188 8.60 -6.75 -2.31
C CYS A 188 9.83 -7.63 -2.56
N ALA A 189 11.00 -7.01 -2.62
CA ALA A 189 12.27 -7.72 -2.73
C ALA A 189 12.59 -8.53 -1.47
N GLY A 190 13.32 -9.64 -1.65
CA GLY A 190 13.64 -10.57 -0.57
C GLY A 190 12.51 -11.55 -0.28
N ASP A 191 12.45 -12.01 0.97
CA ASP A 191 11.38 -12.87 1.47
C ASP A 191 10.76 -12.20 2.72
N PRO A 192 9.81 -11.27 2.55
CA PRO A 192 9.31 -10.45 3.66
C PRO A 192 8.72 -11.28 4.80
N GLU A 193 8.12 -12.44 4.52
CA GLU A 193 7.57 -13.33 5.55
C GLU A 193 8.71 -13.90 6.40
N LYS A 194 9.77 -14.44 5.78
CA LYS A 194 10.94 -14.97 6.51
C LYS A 194 11.79 -13.89 7.16
N GLU A 195 11.74 -12.67 6.64
CA GLU A 195 12.46 -11.51 7.18
C GLU A 195 11.70 -10.82 8.32
N GLY A 196 10.55 -11.35 8.77
CA GLY A 196 9.77 -10.78 9.87
C GLY A 196 9.09 -9.45 9.52
N LYS A 197 8.86 -9.20 8.22
CA LYS A 197 8.20 -8.00 7.70
C LYS A 197 6.70 -8.19 7.46
N VAL A 198 6.14 -9.29 7.93
CA VAL A 198 4.69 -9.57 7.91
C VAL A 198 4.23 -9.88 9.33
N VAL A 199 3.24 -9.13 9.80
CA VAL A 199 2.66 -9.25 11.14
C VAL A 199 1.18 -9.58 10.99
N TRP A 200 0.79 -10.75 11.48
CA TRP A 200 -0.60 -11.20 11.47
C TRP A 200 -1.29 -10.89 12.79
N HIS A 201 -2.53 -10.38 12.71
CA HIS A 201 -3.41 -10.22 13.86
C HIS A 201 -4.72 -10.99 13.68
N PRO A 202 -5.38 -11.47 14.75
CA PRO A 202 -6.58 -12.33 14.65
C PRO A 202 -7.85 -11.56 14.28
N GLY A 203 -7.71 -10.32 13.80
CA GLY A 203 -8.80 -9.38 13.57
C GLY A 203 -9.24 -9.30 12.11
N GLY A 204 -10.33 -8.57 11.87
CA GLY A 204 -10.78 -8.19 10.54
C GLY A 204 -10.07 -6.93 10.00
N HIS A 205 -10.79 -6.12 9.23
CA HIS A 205 -10.26 -4.94 8.53
C HIS A 205 -10.16 -3.69 9.43
N PHE A 206 -9.16 -3.62 10.31
CA PHE A 206 -8.92 -2.46 11.18
C PHE A 206 -7.45 -2.28 11.55
N LEU A 207 -7.09 -1.12 12.11
CA LEU A 207 -5.73 -0.88 12.63
C LEU A 207 -5.58 -1.49 14.03
N PRO A 208 -4.72 -2.51 14.22
CA PRO A 208 -4.51 -3.08 15.54
C PRO A 208 -3.81 -2.07 16.46
N SER A 209 -4.43 -1.80 17.61
CA SER A 209 -3.91 -0.88 18.63
C SER A 209 -3.33 -1.60 19.85
N GLN A 210 -3.30 -2.94 19.83
CA GLN A 210 -2.71 -3.71 20.93
C GLN A 210 -1.19 -3.57 20.91
N ARG A 211 -0.60 -3.57 22.11
CA ARG A 211 0.82 -3.30 22.34
C ARG A 211 1.77 -4.14 21.46
N PRO A 212 1.58 -5.46 21.24
CA PRO A 212 2.48 -6.24 20.39
C PRO A 212 2.60 -5.71 18.95
N TYR A 213 1.49 -5.24 18.37
CA TYR A 213 1.46 -4.73 16.99
C TYR A 213 2.07 -3.33 16.89
N LEU A 214 1.85 -2.50 17.92
CA LEU A 214 2.49 -1.19 18.02
C LEU A 214 4.01 -1.33 18.22
N ASP A 215 4.44 -2.26 19.08
CA ASP A 215 5.84 -2.52 19.35
C ASP A 215 6.56 -3.06 18.09
N ALA A 216 5.91 -3.93 17.31
CA ALA A 216 6.43 -4.41 16.03
C ALA A 216 6.64 -3.25 15.02
N ALA A 217 5.65 -2.36 14.89
CA ALA A 217 5.75 -1.18 14.04
C ALA A 217 6.89 -0.24 14.46
N VAL A 218 6.99 0.07 15.76
CA VAL A 218 8.05 0.93 16.31
C VAL A 218 9.43 0.30 16.14
N ARG A 219 9.56 -1.01 16.38
CA ARG A 219 10.81 -1.75 16.19
C ARG A 219 11.26 -1.67 14.74
N PHE A 220 10.37 -1.97 13.80
CA PHE A 220 10.66 -1.92 12.37
C PHE A 220 11.13 -0.52 11.93
N ILE A 221 10.42 0.53 12.34
CA ILE A 221 10.80 1.92 12.02
C ILE A 221 12.21 2.24 12.53
N ARG A 222 12.52 1.87 13.78
CA ARG A 222 13.85 2.09 14.36
C ARG A 222 14.94 1.36 13.59
N GLU A 223 14.72 0.10 13.23
CA GLU A 223 15.67 -0.70 12.47
C GLU A 223 16.00 -0.07 11.11
N GLN A 224 15.00 0.48 10.41
CA GLN A 224 15.20 1.14 9.11
C GLN A 224 15.84 2.54 9.24
N LEU A 225 15.61 3.25 10.34
CA LEU A 225 16.19 4.58 10.58
C LEU A 225 17.62 4.53 11.12
N GLU A 226 17.94 3.56 11.98
CA GLU A 226 19.22 3.47 12.68
C GLU A 226 20.25 2.62 11.94
N GLY A 227 19.86 2.01 10.82
CA GLY A 227 20.75 1.25 9.96
C GLY A 227 21.18 -0.07 10.61
N GLY A 228 20.24 -1.01 10.77
CA GLY A 228 20.49 -2.46 10.83
C GLY A 228 21.70 -2.94 11.65
N ASN A 229 22.02 -2.30 12.78
CA ASN A 229 23.05 -2.80 13.68
C ASN A 229 22.45 -4.02 14.38
N LYS A 230 22.63 -5.20 13.78
CA LYS A 230 22.37 -6.50 14.40
C LYS A 230 23.23 -6.59 15.67
N LYS A 231 22.71 -6.06 16.77
CA LYS A 231 22.97 -6.68 18.07
C LYS A 231 21.98 -7.82 18.14
N ASP A 232 22.50 -9.03 18.09
CA ASP A 232 21.78 -10.26 18.39
C ASP A 232 21.09 -10.08 19.75
N ALA A 233 19.82 -9.66 19.71
CA ALA A 233 18.90 -9.82 20.82
C ALA A 233 18.21 -11.13 20.52
N GLU A 234 18.48 -12.11 21.38
CA GLU A 234 17.93 -13.46 21.34
C GLU A 234 16.46 -13.42 20.90
N GLU A 235 16.16 -14.18 19.84
CA GLU A 235 14.81 -14.45 19.40
C GLU A 235 14.08 -15.16 20.55
N GLU A 236 13.27 -14.42 21.32
CA GLU A 236 12.18 -15.05 22.05
C GLU A 236 11.18 -15.52 21.01
N ASP A 237 11.14 -16.85 20.83
CA ASP A 237 10.24 -17.57 19.96
C ASP A 237 8.78 -17.18 20.27
N VAL A 238 8.16 -16.50 19.31
CA VAL A 238 6.78 -15.99 19.43
C VAL A 238 5.75 -17.13 19.41
N ASN A 239 6.18 -18.39 19.25
CA ASN A 239 5.32 -19.56 19.29
C ASN A 239 4.99 -20.06 20.71
N ASP A 240 5.56 -19.49 21.76
CA ASP A 240 5.34 -19.92 23.16
C ASP A 240 4.39 -19.00 23.96
N MET A 241 3.59 -18.18 23.27
CA MET A 241 2.51 -17.41 23.91
C MET A 241 1.23 -18.26 23.98
N ASP A 242 1.20 -19.22 24.91
CA ASP A 242 -0.03 -19.88 25.34
C ASP A 242 -1.05 -18.83 25.79
N LEU A 243 -2.10 -18.64 24.98
CA LEU A 243 -3.25 -17.81 25.33
C LEU A 243 -4.17 -18.62 26.27
N PRO A 244 -4.43 -18.17 27.51
CA PRO A 244 -5.44 -18.80 28.34
C PRO A 244 -6.82 -18.45 27.75
N PHE A 245 -7.54 -19.54 27.40
CA PHE A 245 -8.95 -19.70 27.03
C PHE A 245 -9.86 -18.46 26.95
#